data_AF-A0A836X4I0-F1
#
_entry.id   AF-A0A836X4I0-F1
#
_cell.length_a   1.000
_cell.length_b   1.000
_cell.length_c   1.000
_cell.angle_alpha   90.00
_cell.angle_beta   90.00
_cell.angle_gamma   90.00
#
_symmetry.space_group_name_H-M   'P 1'
#
loop_
_entity.id
_entity.type
_entity.pdbx_description
1 polymer ?
#
loop_
_entity_poly.entity_id
_entity_poly.type
_entity_poly.pdbx_seq_one_letter_code
_entity_poly.pdbx_strand_id
1 'polypeptide(L)'
;MRTSLTADLVTIDHIPAVVRDRYLTRDGQARVEIYPRGDMSDDAALRNLVADVRGIAPNATGAPVIIVEAGNAVMTAFIQAALVSVTLISILIAALLRRARSVVLVFAPLALAALLTIATSVVLNLPFNFANVIVLPLLFGLGVASGIHLVIREGQTGGGATEVLSTCTPRAVLFSALTTIGSFGSMALSGHPGTASMGILLTIAITLTLGCTLVVLPALMAVLPTSETSVAASVD
;
A
#
# COMPACT_ATOMS: atom_id res chain seq x y z
N MET A 1 8.61 -6.36 -63.23
CA MET A 1 9.84 -5.64 -62.84
C MET A 1 10.08 -4.32 -63.60
N ARG A 2 9.11 -3.71 -64.31
CA ARG A 2 9.29 -2.40 -64.99
C ARG A 2 8.76 -1.19 -64.21
N THR A 3 7.94 -1.43 -63.18
CA THR A 3 7.31 -0.39 -62.33
C THR A 3 8.22 0.16 -61.23
N SER A 4 9.38 -0.45 -60.98
CA SER A 4 10.35 0.00 -59.97
C SER A 4 11.33 1.07 -60.46
N LEU A 5 11.24 1.48 -61.73
CA LEU A 5 12.15 2.44 -62.38
C LEU A 5 11.53 3.82 -62.64
N THR A 6 10.24 4.00 -62.34
CA THR A 6 9.52 5.28 -62.36
C THR A 6 9.30 5.73 -60.92
N ALA A 7 10.33 6.33 -60.32
CA ALA A 7 10.21 7.00 -59.03
C ALA A 7 9.88 8.47 -59.27
N ASP A 8 8.64 8.86 -58.98
CA ASP A 8 8.23 10.26 -58.94
C ASP A 8 8.42 10.84 -57.53
N LEU A 9 8.49 12.17 -57.43
CA LEU A 9 8.57 12.87 -56.15
C LEU A 9 7.35 12.52 -55.27
N VAL A 10 7.61 12.01 -54.06
CA VAL A 10 6.56 11.72 -53.08
C VAL A 10 6.09 13.03 -52.46
N THR A 11 4.90 13.48 -52.83
CA THR A 11 4.20 14.63 -52.23
C THR A 11 3.11 14.14 -51.27
N ILE A 12 2.58 15.04 -50.43
CA ILE A 12 1.52 14.72 -49.45
C ILE A 12 0.28 14.09 -50.14
N ASP A 13 0.00 14.49 -51.37
CA ASP A 13 -1.14 13.97 -52.16
C ASP A 13 -0.96 12.50 -52.59
N HIS A 14 0.28 12.01 -52.63
CA HIS A 14 0.60 10.61 -52.94
C HIS A 14 0.48 9.68 -51.73
N ILE A 15 0.27 10.23 -50.51
CA ILE A 15 0.16 9.42 -49.29
C ILE A 15 -1.23 8.74 -49.25
N PRO A 16 -1.30 7.40 -49.07
CA PRO A 16 -2.57 6.71 -48.92
C PRO A 16 -3.42 7.28 -47.78
N ALA A 17 -4.72 7.44 -47.99
CA ALA A 17 -5.64 8.03 -47.02
C ALA A 17 -5.56 7.36 -45.63
N VAL A 18 -5.33 6.05 -45.57
CA VAL A 18 -5.18 5.29 -44.31
C VAL A 18 -4.00 5.79 -43.46
N VAL A 19 -2.91 6.24 -44.08
CA VAL A 19 -1.74 6.78 -43.35
C VAL A 19 -1.97 8.25 -43.03
N ARG A 20 -2.44 9.03 -44.00
CA ARG A 20 -2.72 10.46 -43.82
C ARG A 20 -3.70 10.70 -42.67
N ASP A 21 -4.81 9.98 -42.63
CA ASP A 21 -5.87 10.18 -41.65
C ASP A 21 -5.46 9.74 -40.21
N ARG A 22 -4.37 8.98 -40.06
CA ARG A 22 -3.77 8.64 -38.74
C ARG A 22 -2.89 9.76 -38.16
N TYR A 23 -2.36 10.62 -39.03
CA TYR A 23 -1.39 11.65 -38.67
C TYR A 23 -1.93 13.08 -38.86
N LEU A 24 -2.93 13.27 -39.70
CA LEU A 24 -3.53 14.58 -39.99
C LEU A 24 -5.02 14.52 -39.74
N THR A 25 -5.48 15.41 -38.87
CA THR A 25 -6.91 15.65 -38.66
C THR A 25 -7.51 16.44 -39.83
N ARG A 26 -8.84 16.40 -39.98
CA ARG A 26 -9.56 17.19 -41.01
C ARG A 26 -9.39 18.70 -40.82
N ASP A 27 -9.13 19.13 -39.59
CA ASP A 27 -8.91 20.53 -39.22
C ASP A 27 -7.45 20.97 -39.38
N GLY A 28 -6.59 20.12 -39.96
CA GLY A 28 -5.20 20.44 -40.28
C GLY A 28 -4.19 20.25 -39.14
N GLN A 29 -4.61 19.73 -37.98
CA GLN A 29 -3.68 19.38 -36.89
C GLN A 29 -2.94 18.09 -37.20
N ALA A 30 -1.61 18.11 -37.02
CA ALA A 30 -0.74 16.97 -37.20
C ALA A 30 -0.40 16.29 -35.87
N ARG A 31 -0.38 14.96 -35.86
CA ARG A 31 0.11 14.13 -34.76
C ARG A 31 1.61 13.95 -34.89
N VAL A 32 2.35 14.31 -33.86
CA VAL A 32 3.80 14.07 -33.76
C VAL A 32 4.04 12.93 -32.77
N GLU A 33 4.75 11.90 -33.21
CA GLU A 33 5.15 10.79 -32.36
C GLU A 33 6.62 10.96 -31.95
N ILE A 34 6.88 10.89 -30.64
CA ILE A 34 8.22 10.99 -30.08
C ILE A 34 8.64 9.59 -29.63
N TYR A 35 9.69 9.06 -30.25
CA TYR A 35 10.27 7.79 -29.86
C TYR A 35 11.45 8.04 -28.94
N PRO A 36 11.46 7.44 -27.74
CA PRO A 36 12.54 7.62 -26.79
C PRO A 36 13.81 6.93 -27.26
N ARG A 37 14.96 7.49 -26.87
CA ARG A 37 16.27 6.89 -27.11
C ARG A 37 16.72 5.92 -26.00
N GLY A 38 16.18 6.06 -24.80
CA GLY A 38 16.54 5.25 -23.62
C GLY A 38 15.64 4.03 -23.41
N ASP A 39 16.00 3.20 -22.44
CA ASP A 39 15.16 2.08 -22.00
C ASP A 39 13.97 2.60 -21.20
N MET A 40 12.76 2.34 -21.70
CA MET A 40 11.51 2.75 -21.04
C MET A 40 11.12 1.83 -19.88
N SER A 41 11.90 0.77 -19.63
CA SER A 41 11.75 -0.11 -18.46
C SER A 41 12.35 0.51 -17.19
N ASP A 42 13.24 1.51 -17.33
CA ASP A 42 13.80 2.28 -16.23
C ASP A 42 12.86 3.44 -15.85
N ASP A 43 12.35 3.43 -14.62
CA ASP A 43 11.45 4.46 -14.09
C ASP A 43 12.08 5.86 -14.14
N ALA A 44 13.39 5.98 -13.87
CA ALA A 44 14.07 7.27 -13.90
C ALA A 44 14.14 7.84 -15.33
N ALA A 45 14.53 7.00 -16.29
CA ALA A 45 14.56 7.38 -17.70
C ALA A 45 13.16 7.74 -18.23
N LEU A 46 12.13 6.98 -17.83
CA LEU A 46 10.74 7.22 -18.17
C LEU A 46 10.24 8.57 -17.65
N ARG A 47 10.48 8.86 -16.36
CA ARG A 47 10.10 10.13 -15.74
C ARG A 47 10.81 11.32 -16.36
N ASN A 48 12.10 11.19 -16.65
CA ASN A 48 12.88 12.26 -17.29
C ASN A 48 12.34 12.57 -18.69
N LEU A 49 12.07 11.55 -19.51
CA LEU A 49 11.45 11.74 -20.82
C LEU A 49 10.11 12.48 -20.71
N VAL A 50 9.24 12.04 -19.79
CA VAL A 50 7.92 12.67 -19.61
C VAL A 50 8.07 14.13 -19.17
N ALA A 51 9.02 14.43 -18.29
CA ALA A 51 9.31 15.79 -17.85
C ALA A 51 9.82 16.68 -18.99
N ASP A 52 10.79 16.20 -19.77
CA ASP A 52 11.38 16.94 -20.90
C ASP A 52 10.33 17.23 -21.98
N VAL A 53 9.53 16.21 -22.35
CA VAL A 53 8.50 16.33 -23.38
C VAL A 53 7.38 17.26 -22.93
N ARG A 54 6.88 17.13 -21.69
CA ARG A 54 5.82 18.01 -21.18
C ARG A 54 6.30 19.43 -20.87
N GLY A 55 7.59 19.63 -20.63
CA GLY A 55 8.19 20.96 -20.53
C GLY A 55 8.07 21.77 -21.83
N ILE A 56 8.09 21.09 -22.97
CA ILE A 56 7.93 21.72 -24.30
C ILE A 56 6.47 21.68 -24.77
N ALA A 57 5.79 20.55 -24.58
CA ALA A 57 4.43 20.30 -25.03
C ALA A 57 3.56 19.83 -23.85
N PRO A 58 2.90 20.74 -23.12
CA PRO A 58 2.14 20.39 -21.90
C PRO A 58 1.04 19.36 -22.11
N ASN A 59 0.43 19.36 -23.30
CA ASN A 59 -0.65 18.44 -23.68
C ASN A 59 -0.13 17.12 -24.28
N ALA A 60 1.19 16.86 -24.25
CA ALA A 60 1.74 15.61 -24.74
C ALA A 60 1.19 14.42 -23.94
N THR A 61 0.85 13.36 -24.68
CA THR A 61 0.26 12.13 -24.16
C THR A 61 0.85 10.92 -24.86
N GLY A 62 0.52 9.73 -24.39
CA GLY A 62 1.05 8.46 -24.87
C GLY A 62 1.33 7.51 -23.71
N ALA A 63 1.79 6.30 -24.03
CA ALA A 63 2.02 5.26 -23.02
C ALA A 63 2.96 5.72 -21.87
N PRO A 64 4.13 6.36 -22.13
CA PRO A 64 5.01 6.82 -21.05
C PRO A 64 4.34 7.79 -20.08
N VAL A 65 3.62 8.76 -20.64
CA VAL A 65 2.91 9.79 -19.89
C VAL A 65 1.80 9.16 -19.03
N ILE A 66 1.01 8.26 -19.61
CA ILE A 66 -0.08 7.57 -18.91
C ILE A 66 0.47 6.73 -17.75
N ILE A 67 1.57 6.00 -17.95
CA ILE A 67 2.17 5.15 -16.91
C ILE A 67 2.66 5.99 -15.73
N VAL A 68 3.40 7.07 -15.98
CA VAL A 68 3.91 7.95 -14.92
C VAL A 68 2.77 8.64 -14.18
N GLU A 69 1.79 9.20 -14.91
CA GLU A 69 0.67 9.91 -14.31
C GLU A 69 -0.22 8.97 -13.49
N ALA A 70 -0.55 7.79 -14.03
CA ALA A 70 -1.32 6.79 -13.33
C ALA A 70 -0.59 6.33 -12.05
N GLY A 71 0.73 6.16 -12.12
CA GLY A 71 1.49 5.77 -10.93
C GLY A 71 1.53 6.84 -9.85
N ASN A 72 1.67 8.11 -10.23
CA ASN A 72 1.59 9.22 -9.28
C ASN A 72 0.18 9.34 -8.66
N ALA A 73 -0.87 9.16 -9.47
CA ALA A 73 -2.25 9.18 -9.00
C ALA A 73 -2.52 8.06 -7.99
N VAL A 74 -2.06 6.83 -8.29
CA VAL A 74 -2.17 5.68 -7.40
C VAL A 74 -1.42 5.90 -6.09
N MET A 75 -0.16 6.38 -6.15
CA MET A 75 0.62 6.69 -4.96
C MET A 75 -0.07 7.73 -4.07
N THR A 76 -0.58 8.80 -4.69
CA THR A 76 -1.30 9.86 -3.98
C THR A 76 -2.55 9.32 -3.31
N ALA A 77 -3.34 8.50 -4.01
CA ALA A 77 -4.54 7.88 -3.46
C ALA A 77 -4.23 6.96 -2.27
N PHE A 78 -3.12 6.22 -2.30
CA PHE A 78 -2.71 5.36 -1.19
C PHE A 78 -2.23 6.13 0.03
N ILE A 79 -1.46 7.21 -0.18
CA ILE A 79 -1.05 8.10 0.93
C ILE A 79 -2.28 8.74 1.57
N GLN A 80 -3.22 9.24 0.75
CA GLN A 80 -4.48 9.78 1.24
C GLN A 80 -5.28 8.72 2.00
N ALA A 81 -5.41 7.51 1.46
CA ALA A 81 -6.11 6.41 2.13
C ALA A 81 -5.45 6.04 3.47
N ALA A 82 -4.12 6.00 3.54
CA ALA A 82 -3.40 5.72 4.79
C ALA A 82 -3.62 6.81 5.83
N LEU A 83 -3.48 8.09 5.46
CA LEU A 83 -3.70 9.23 6.37
C LEU A 83 -5.15 9.29 6.86
N VAL A 84 -6.12 9.13 5.95
CA VAL A 84 -7.55 9.11 6.29
C VAL A 84 -7.86 7.94 7.21
N SER A 85 -7.34 6.74 6.92
CA SER A 85 -7.55 5.54 7.77
C SER A 85 -6.97 5.73 9.16
N VAL A 86 -5.71 6.16 9.29
CA VAL A 86 -5.07 6.41 10.59
C VAL A 86 -5.84 7.46 11.39
N THR A 87 -6.26 8.55 10.74
CA THR A 87 -7.00 9.63 11.40
C THR A 87 -8.36 9.14 11.89
N LEU A 88 -9.14 8.48 11.02
CA LEU A 88 -10.48 8.01 11.34
C LEU A 88 -10.45 6.92 12.42
N ILE A 89 -9.49 5.99 12.34
CA ILE A 89 -9.27 4.97 13.36
C ILE A 89 -8.86 5.61 14.68
N SER A 90 -7.98 6.60 14.68
CA SER A 90 -7.60 7.30 15.92
C SER A 90 -8.80 7.95 16.59
N ILE A 91 -9.66 8.61 15.81
CA ILE A 91 -10.91 9.20 16.30
C ILE A 91 -11.84 8.11 16.85
N LEU A 92 -12.00 6.99 16.13
CA LEU A 92 -12.84 5.87 16.56
C LEU A 92 -12.36 5.28 17.89
N ILE A 93 -11.06 5.02 18.03
CA ILE A 93 -10.48 4.47 19.26
C ILE A 93 -10.62 5.47 20.41
N ALA A 94 -10.36 6.76 20.16
CA ALA A 94 -10.53 7.81 21.15
C ALA A 94 -11.99 7.91 21.62
N ALA A 95 -12.96 7.78 20.71
CA ALA A 95 -14.38 7.77 21.03
C ALA A 95 -14.80 6.51 21.82
N LEU A 96 -14.29 5.34 21.43
CA LEU A 96 -14.65 4.04 22.03
C LEU A 96 -14.03 3.85 23.41
N LEU A 97 -12.74 4.14 23.56
CA LEU A 97 -11.97 3.83 24.77
C LEU A 97 -11.81 5.04 25.70
N ARG A 98 -12.13 6.26 25.23
CA ARG A 98 -12.16 7.54 25.99
C ARG A 98 -10.88 7.83 26.79
N ARG A 99 -9.76 7.19 26.45
CA ARG A 99 -8.47 7.25 27.14
C ARG A 99 -7.34 7.33 26.11
N ALA A 100 -6.49 8.37 26.21
CA ALA A 100 -5.35 8.54 25.30
C ALA A 100 -4.34 7.37 25.39
N ARG A 101 -4.17 6.79 26.58
CA ARG A 101 -3.36 5.57 26.80
C ARG A 101 -3.75 4.44 25.86
N SER A 102 -5.06 4.23 25.68
CA SER A 102 -5.56 3.13 24.86
C SER A 102 -5.26 3.33 23.38
N VAL A 103 -5.26 4.58 22.89
CA VAL A 103 -4.83 4.91 21.52
C VAL A 103 -3.37 4.53 21.32
N VAL A 104 -2.49 4.94 22.24
CA VAL A 104 -1.06 4.63 22.17
C VAL A 104 -0.81 3.12 22.23
N LEU A 105 -1.49 2.41 23.14
CA LEU A 105 -1.36 0.96 23.28
C LEU A 105 -1.72 0.22 21.99
N VAL A 106 -2.75 0.65 21.25
CA VAL A 106 -3.13 0.00 19.99
C VAL A 106 -2.19 0.40 18.84
N PHE A 107 -1.83 1.68 18.72
CA PHE A 107 -1.03 2.16 17.59
C PHE A 107 0.46 1.82 17.69
N ALA A 108 1.05 1.75 18.88
CA ALA A 108 2.47 1.46 19.04
C ALA A 108 2.91 0.10 18.47
N PRO A 109 2.30 -1.05 18.85
CA PRO A 109 2.66 -2.36 18.30
C PRO A 109 2.36 -2.45 16.80
N LEU A 110 1.32 -1.75 16.34
CA LEU A 110 0.94 -1.70 14.93
C LEU A 110 1.92 -0.92 14.07
N ALA A 111 2.37 0.25 14.54
CA ALA A 111 3.39 1.05 13.89
C ALA A 111 4.70 0.27 13.80
N LEU A 112 5.07 -0.45 14.88
CA LEU A 112 6.21 -1.35 14.87
C LEU A 112 6.04 -2.47 13.82
N ALA A 113 4.87 -3.11 13.74
CA ALA A 113 4.59 -4.12 12.74
C ALA A 113 4.67 -3.58 11.30
N ALA A 114 4.18 -2.36 11.06
CA ALA A 114 4.30 -1.69 9.77
C ALA A 114 5.76 -1.41 9.40
N LEU A 115 6.56 -0.90 10.34
CA LEU A 115 8.00 -0.70 10.15
C LEU A 115 8.73 -2.02 9.87
N LEU A 116 8.42 -3.08 10.62
CA LEU A 116 8.99 -4.41 10.38
C LEU A 116 8.56 -4.99 9.03
N THR A 117 7.34 -4.71 8.58
CA THR A 117 6.86 -5.14 7.26
C THR A 117 7.66 -4.46 6.15
N ILE A 118 7.90 -3.14 6.25
CA ILE A 118 8.74 -2.39 5.31
C ILE A 118 10.20 -2.87 5.37
N ALA A 119 10.74 -3.11 6.56
CA ALA A 119 12.10 -3.64 6.71
C ALA A 119 12.22 -5.03 6.07
N THR A 120 11.23 -5.89 6.29
CA THR A 120 11.18 -7.24 5.72
C THR A 120 11.05 -7.20 4.20
N SER A 121 10.26 -6.27 3.64
CA SER A 121 10.15 -6.13 2.19
C SER A 121 11.49 -5.74 1.54
N VAL A 122 12.28 -4.89 2.21
CA VAL A 122 13.64 -4.54 1.75
C VAL A 122 14.58 -5.75 1.83
N VAL A 123 14.58 -6.47 2.96
CA VAL A 123 15.44 -7.65 3.16
C VAL A 123 15.11 -8.78 2.17
N LEU A 124 13.83 -9.01 1.88
CA LEU A 124 13.37 -10.03 0.95
C LEU A 124 13.38 -9.59 -0.52
N ASN A 125 13.86 -8.37 -0.82
CA ASN A 125 13.85 -7.79 -2.17
C ASN A 125 12.46 -7.86 -2.83
N LEU A 126 11.42 -7.50 -2.06
CA LEU A 126 10.04 -7.39 -2.53
C LEU A 126 9.74 -5.91 -2.85
N PRO A 127 9.95 -5.45 -4.10
CA PRO A 127 9.70 -4.07 -4.46
C PRO A 127 8.21 -3.75 -4.35
N PHE A 128 7.91 -2.55 -3.88
CA PHE A 128 6.55 -2.04 -3.94
C PHE A 128 6.10 -1.83 -5.38
N ASN A 129 4.89 -2.25 -5.67
CA ASN A 129 4.21 -2.09 -6.95
C ASN A 129 2.77 -1.64 -6.71
N PHE A 130 2.05 -1.31 -7.79
CA PHE A 130 0.68 -0.81 -7.69
C PHE A 130 -0.29 -1.75 -6.97
N ALA A 131 -0.03 -3.06 -6.99
CA ALA A 131 -0.88 -4.02 -6.31
C ALA A 131 -0.53 -4.15 -4.83
N ASN A 132 0.75 -4.32 -4.47
CA ASN A 132 1.12 -4.62 -3.09
C ASN A 132 1.20 -3.38 -2.17
N VAL A 133 1.24 -2.16 -2.70
CA VAL A 133 1.27 -0.92 -1.89
C VAL A 133 0.03 -0.74 -1.00
N ILE A 134 -1.09 -1.39 -1.36
CA ILE A 134 -2.33 -1.41 -0.57
C ILE A 134 -2.17 -2.06 0.82
N VAL A 135 -1.10 -2.84 1.04
CA VAL A 135 -0.81 -3.48 2.33
C VAL A 135 -0.71 -2.46 3.45
N LEU A 136 -0.11 -1.29 3.20
CA LEU A 136 0.10 -0.29 4.25
C LEU A 136 -1.21 0.23 4.87
N PRO A 137 -2.17 0.79 4.11
CA PRO A 137 -3.45 1.21 4.67
C PRO A 137 -4.27 0.03 5.23
N LEU A 138 -4.23 -1.16 4.59
CA LEU A 138 -4.94 -2.34 5.08
C LEU A 138 -4.41 -2.84 6.43
N LEU A 139 -3.10 -2.75 6.65
CA LEU A 139 -2.46 -3.14 7.92
C LEU A 139 -3.07 -2.34 9.08
N PHE A 140 -3.30 -1.03 8.90
CA PHE A 140 -3.96 -0.22 9.92
C PHE A 140 -5.41 -0.65 10.15
N GLY A 141 -6.18 -0.97 9.10
CA GLY A 141 -7.55 -1.42 9.27
C GLY A 141 -7.67 -2.77 9.99
N LEU A 142 -6.89 -3.76 9.57
CA LEU A 142 -6.95 -5.14 10.08
C LEU A 142 -6.23 -5.30 11.42
N GLY A 143 -5.04 -4.70 11.58
CA GLY A 143 -4.21 -4.89 12.77
C GLY A 143 -4.75 -4.20 14.01
N VAL A 144 -5.45 -3.07 13.83
CA VAL A 144 -6.07 -2.33 14.93
C VAL A 144 -7.13 -3.15 15.65
N ALA A 145 -7.92 -3.96 14.91
CA ALA A 145 -8.99 -4.74 15.50
C ALA A 145 -8.47 -5.69 16.60
N SER A 146 -7.37 -6.40 16.31
CA SER A 146 -6.72 -7.29 17.28
C SER A 146 -6.23 -6.56 18.54
N GLY A 147 -5.64 -5.37 18.36
CA GLY A 147 -5.21 -4.53 19.48
C GLY A 147 -6.37 -4.02 20.33
N ILE A 148 -7.46 -3.56 19.70
CA ILE A 148 -8.67 -3.08 20.39
C ILE A 148 -9.27 -4.19 21.27
N HIS A 149 -9.41 -5.42 20.75
CA HIS A 149 -9.97 -6.53 21.52
C HIS A 149 -9.19 -6.83 22.80
N LEU A 150 -7.85 -6.77 22.74
CA LEU A 150 -6.99 -6.99 23.91
C LEU A 150 -7.05 -5.82 24.90
N VAL A 151 -7.06 -4.58 24.41
CA VAL A 151 -7.16 -3.39 25.28
C VAL A 151 -8.53 -3.29 25.96
N ILE A 152 -9.63 -3.62 25.26
CA ILE A 152 -10.95 -3.70 25.89
C ILE A 152 -10.96 -4.78 26.97
N ARG A 153 -10.33 -5.93 26.70
CA ARG A 153 -10.27 -7.03 27.67
C ARG A 153 -9.49 -6.64 28.93
N GLU A 154 -8.39 -5.90 28.79
CA GLU A 154 -7.65 -5.32 29.93
C GLU A 154 -8.56 -4.48 30.82
N GLY A 155 -9.33 -3.56 30.22
CA GLY A 155 -10.26 -2.72 30.96
C GLY A 155 -11.41 -3.48 31.64
N GLN A 156 -11.82 -4.64 31.10
CA GLN A 156 -12.89 -5.47 31.69
C GLN A 156 -12.40 -6.37 32.82
N THR A 157 -11.19 -6.91 32.66
CA THR A 157 -10.59 -7.82 33.64
C THR A 157 -10.03 -7.04 34.84
N GLY A 158 -9.71 -5.75 34.69
CA GLY A 158 -9.14 -4.92 35.76
C GLY A 158 -7.70 -5.28 36.13
N GLY A 159 -7.23 -6.44 35.70
CA GLY A 159 -5.86 -6.91 35.80
C GLY A 159 -4.97 -6.47 34.65
N GLY A 160 -3.66 -6.46 34.91
CA GLY A 160 -2.62 -6.14 33.92
C GLY A 160 -2.42 -7.22 32.85
N ALA A 161 -1.29 -7.12 32.14
CA ALA A 161 -0.95 -7.96 30.99
C ALA A 161 -1.15 -9.48 31.21
N THR A 162 -0.78 -9.99 32.38
CA THR A 162 -0.86 -11.43 32.72
C THR A 162 -2.29 -11.94 32.75
N GLU A 163 -3.22 -11.13 33.23
CA GLU A 163 -4.63 -11.53 33.36
C GLU A 163 -5.35 -11.47 32.01
N VAL A 164 -4.98 -10.53 31.14
CA VAL A 164 -5.47 -10.51 29.76
C VAL A 164 -5.00 -11.75 29.00
N LEU A 165 -3.74 -12.14 29.17
CA LEU A 165 -3.13 -13.29 28.50
C LEU A 165 -3.72 -14.64 28.94
N SER A 166 -4.28 -14.73 30.16
CA SER A 166 -4.93 -15.95 30.64
C SER A 166 -6.36 -16.15 30.08
N THR A 167 -6.93 -15.13 29.44
CA THR A 167 -8.28 -15.18 28.87
C THR A 167 -8.32 -15.89 27.52
N CYS A 168 -9.54 -16.09 26.97
CA CYS A 168 -9.70 -16.62 25.62
C CYS A 168 -9.38 -15.60 24.51
N THR A 169 -9.25 -14.30 24.83
CA THR A 169 -9.10 -13.23 23.82
C THR A 169 -7.83 -13.36 22.98
N PRO A 170 -6.62 -13.58 23.55
CA PRO A 170 -5.41 -13.80 22.75
C PRO A 170 -5.52 -15.00 21.81
N ARG A 171 -6.18 -16.08 22.26
CA ARG A 171 -6.43 -17.26 21.43
C ARG A 171 -7.40 -16.96 20.29
N ALA A 172 -8.47 -16.21 20.56
CA ALA A 172 -9.42 -15.77 19.53
C ALA A 172 -8.74 -14.88 18.48
N VAL A 173 -7.89 -13.94 18.92
CA VAL A 173 -7.07 -13.09 18.05
C VAL A 173 -6.12 -13.93 17.19
N LEU A 174 -5.46 -14.94 17.78
CA LEU A 174 -4.59 -15.87 17.07
C LEU A 174 -5.35 -16.63 15.96
N PHE A 175 -6.50 -17.23 16.27
CA PHE A 175 -7.28 -17.97 15.27
C PHE A 175 -7.85 -17.07 14.17
N SER A 176 -8.28 -15.86 14.53
CA SER A 176 -8.72 -14.85 13.55
C SER A 176 -7.58 -14.49 12.60
N ALA A 177 -6.39 -14.19 13.13
CA ALA A 177 -5.22 -13.87 12.32
C ALA A 177 -4.77 -15.05 11.45
N LEU A 178 -4.81 -16.29 11.95
CA LEU A 178 -4.49 -17.49 11.16
C LEU A 178 -5.46 -17.67 9.98
N THR A 179 -6.73 -17.32 10.15
CA THR A 179 -7.71 -17.35 9.05
C THR A 179 -7.38 -16.31 7.98
N THR A 180 -7.01 -15.09 8.41
CA THR A 180 -6.56 -14.03 7.50
C THR A 180 -5.26 -14.39 6.78
N ILE A 181 -4.30 -14.99 7.49
CA ILE A 181 -3.05 -15.53 6.91
C ILE A 181 -3.37 -16.62 5.89
N GLY A 182 -4.31 -17.52 6.17
CA GLY A 182 -4.75 -18.53 5.20
C GLY A 182 -5.36 -17.91 3.94
N SER A 183 -6.17 -16.86 4.10
CA SER A 183 -6.79 -16.13 2.98
C SER A 183 -5.76 -15.44 2.09
N PHE A 184 -4.87 -14.63 2.67
CA PHE A 184 -3.83 -13.93 1.90
C PHE A 184 -2.71 -14.88 1.44
N GLY A 185 -2.46 -15.96 2.16
CA GLY A 185 -1.56 -17.03 1.76
C GLY A 185 -2.06 -17.77 0.52
N SER A 186 -3.37 -18.02 0.42
CA SER A 186 -3.98 -18.55 -0.81
C SER A 186 -3.83 -17.58 -1.98
N MET A 187 -4.01 -16.28 -1.73
CA MET A 187 -3.80 -15.23 -2.72
C MET A 187 -2.33 -15.14 -3.21
N ALA A 188 -1.37 -15.46 -2.35
CA ALA A 188 0.05 -15.54 -2.71
C ALA A 188 0.36 -16.61 -3.77
N LEU A 189 -0.50 -17.62 -3.90
CA LEU A 189 -0.38 -18.70 -4.90
C LEU A 189 -1.00 -18.34 -6.26
N SER A 190 -1.48 -17.10 -6.43
CA SER A 190 -2.09 -16.64 -7.68
C SER A 190 -1.10 -16.65 -8.85
N GLY A 191 -1.57 -17.03 -10.05
CA GLY A 191 -0.77 -17.00 -11.27
C GLY A 191 -0.48 -15.60 -11.81
N HIS A 192 -1.13 -14.56 -11.27
CA HIS A 192 -0.87 -13.17 -11.67
C HIS A 192 0.17 -12.53 -10.72
N PRO A 193 1.30 -11.98 -11.23
CA PRO A 193 2.39 -11.50 -10.38
C PRO A 193 1.99 -10.41 -9.38
N GLY A 194 1.07 -9.51 -9.75
CA GLY A 194 0.60 -8.44 -8.88
C GLY A 194 -0.18 -8.96 -7.67
N THR A 195 -1.09 -9.92 -7.88
CA THR A 195 -1.90 -10.52 -6.82
C THR A 195 -1.06 -11.43 -5.93
N ALA A 196 -0.14 -12.19 -6.53
CA ALA A 196 0.82 -13.01 -5.78
C ALA A 196 1.68 -12.14 -4.84
N SER A 197 2.27 -11.06 -5.37
CA SER A 197 3.10 -10.13 -4.59
C SER A 197 2.32 -9.48 -3.43
N MET A 198 1.08 -9.06 -3.67
CA MET A 198 0.20 -8.53 -2.64
C MET A 198 -0.14 -9.58 -1.57
N GLY A 199 -0.44 -10.82 -1.97
CA GLY A 199 -0.73 -11.92 -1.03
C GLY A 199 0.46 -12.28 -0.13
N ILE A 200 1.68 -12.31 -0.70
CA ILE A 200 2.92 -12.53 0.06
C ILE A 200 3.10 -11.42 1.10
N LEU A 201 3.03 -10.16 0.68
CA LEU A 201 3.29 -9.02 1.56
C LEU A 201 2.22 -8.89 2.67
N LEU A 202 0.95 -9.15 2.36
CA LEU A 202 -0.13 -9.18 3.35
C LEU A 202 0.05 -10.30 4.36
N THR A 203 0.43 -11.50 3.92
CA THR A 203 0.70 -12.63 4.81
C THR A 203 1.82 -12.29 5.81
N ILE A 204 2.91 -11.70 5.32
CA ILE A 204 4.02 -11.22 6.16
C ILE A 204 3.53 -10.16 7.14
N ALA A 205 2.81 -9.15 6.64
CA ALA A 205 2.30 -8.04 7.43
C ALA A 205 1.41 -8.50 8.59
N ILE A 206 0.45 -9.39 8.33
CA ILE A 206 -0.46 -9.92 9.36
C ILE A 206 0.29 -10.80 10.36
N THR A 207 1.26 -11.60 9.91
CA THR A 207 2.09 -12.42 10.79
C THR A 207 2.90 -11.56 11.75
N LEU A 208 3.55 -10.51 11.24
CA LEU A 208 4.30 -9.55 12.06
C LEU A 208 3.39 -8.75 12.99
N THR A 209 2.21 -8.36 12.51
CA THR A 209 1.20 -7.64 13.31
C THR A 209 0.70 -8.50 14.46
N LEU A 210 0.40 -9.77 14.21
CA LEU A 210 0.02 -10.74 15.24
C LEU A 210 1.13 -10.89 16.28
N GLY A 211 2.38 -11.07 15.85
CA GLY A 211 3.53 -11.16 16.75
C GLY A 211 3.69 -9.91 17.63
N CYS A 212 3.63 -8.72 17.02
CA CYS A 212 3.70 -7.46 17.78
C CYS A 212 2.52 -7.31 18.74
N THR A 213 1.31 -7.71 18.33
CA THR A 213 0.11 -7.61 19.16
C THR A 213 0.12 -8.60 20.33
N LEU A 214 0.70 -9.79 20.20
CA LEU A 214 0.73 -10.77 21.27
C LEU A 214 1.95 -10.64 22.19
N VAL A 215 3.02 -9.97 21.75
CA VAL A 215 4.27 -9.81 22.51
C VAL A 215 4.46 -8.38 23.01
N VAL A 216 4.38 -7.41 22.10
CA VAL A 216 4.71 -6.01 22.40
C VAL A 216 3.57 -5.31 23.13
N LEU A 217 2.31 -5.60 22.80
CA LEU A 217 1.17 -5.00 23.49
C LEU A 217 1.12 -5.38 24.99
N PRO A 218 1.24 -6.67 25.40
CA PRO A 218 1.30 -7.01 26.82
C PRO A 218 2.50 -6.37 27.54
N ALA A 219 3.66 -6.28 26.88
CA ALA A 219 4.82 -5.60 27.44
C ALA A 219 4.55 -4.10 27.67
N LEU A 220 3.89 -3.43 26.72
CA LEU A 220 3.48 -2.03 26.85
C LEU A 220 2.41 -1.84 27.94
N MET A 221 1.47 -2.78 28.08
CA MET A 221 0.48 -2.76 29.17
C MET A 221 1.14 -2.86 30.55
N ALA A 222 2.23 -3.63 30.67
CA ALA A 222 2.98 -3.76 31.92
C ALA A 222 3.78 -2.49 32.27
N VAL A 223 4.35 -1.82 31.26
CA VAL A 223 5.14 -0.58 31.46
C VAL A 223 4.25 0.65 31.70
N LEU A 224 3.06 0.68 31.09
CA LEU A 224 2.09 1.76 31.26
C LEU A 224 0.88 1.22 32.05
N PRO A 225 0.94 1.03 33.37
CA PRO A 225 -0.20 0.51 34.14
C PRO A 225 -1.39 1.49 34.18
N THR A 226 -2.59 0.96 34.44
CA THR A 226 -3.76 1.78 34.77
C THR A 226 -3.62 2.39 36.16
N SER A 227 -4.33 3.50 36.41
CA SER A 227 -4.45 4.06 37.77
C SER A 227 -5.02 3.07 38.79
N GLU A 228 -5.84 2.10 38.36
CA GLU A 228 -6.39 1.04 39.22
C GLU A 228 -5.34 -0.02 39.59
N THR A 229 -4.48 -0.41 38.66
CA THR A 229 -3.38 -1.37 38.92
C THR A 229 -2.25 -0.76 39.73
N SER A 230 -2.00 0.54 39.60
CA SER A 230 -1.03 1.26 40.44
C SER A 230 -1.41 1.31 41.91
N VAL A 231 -2.71 1.32 42.25
CA VAL A 231 -3.18 1.30 43.64
C VAL A 231 -3.05 -0.11 44.21
N ALA A 232 -3.45 -1.15 43.46
CA ALA A 232 -3.29 -2.54 43.88
C ALA A 232 -1.81 -2.92 44.13
N ALA A 233 -0.90 -2.48 43.27
CA ALA A 233 0.55 -2.73 43.43
C ALA A 233 1.23 -1.92 44.54
N SER A 234 0.55 -0.94 45.15
CA SER A 234 1.08 -0.15 46.29
C SER A 234 0.59 -0.64 47.65
N VAL A 235 -0.32 -1.63 47.65
CA VAL A 235 -0.90 -2.23 48.86
C VAL A 235 -0.22 -3.56 49.22
N ASP A 236 0.58 -4.10 48.29
CA ASP A 236 1.49 -5.23 48.50
C ASP A 236 2.94 -4.73 48.70
#